data_AF-A0A7K8UVB6-F1
#
_entry.id   AF-A0A7K8UVB6-F1
#
_cell.length_a   1.000
_cell.length_b   1.000
_cell.length_c   1.000
_cell.angle_alpha   90.00
_cell.angle_beta   90.00
_cell.angle_gamma   90.00
#
_symmetry.space_group_name_H-M   'P 1'
#
loop_
_entity.id
_entity.type
_entity.pdbx_description
1 polymer ?
#
loop_
_entity_poly.entity_id
_entity_poly.type
_entity_poly.pdbx_seq_one_letter_code
_entity_poly.pdbx_strand_id
1 'polypeptide(L)'
;GDDIRLDVGALLSHRRFCNKIWNALKFVLAALGPHFVPQPPEETAPQHPMERWVLSRLAQAAGECERRMEALEVHGAVAAVQHFWLRSFCDVYLVGAPRPS
;
A
#
# COMPACT_ATOMS: atom_id res chain seq x y z
N GLY A 1 5.34 20.48 23.10
CA GLY A 1 4.14 20.38 22.28
C GLY A 1 4.50 21.05 20.99
N ASP A 2 4.78 20.27 19.96
CA ASP A 2 5.38 20.80 18.74
C ASP A 2 4.36 21.61 17.97
N ASP A 3 4.72 22.86 17.66
CA ASP A 3 3.99 23.71 16.75
C ASP A 3 3.90 23.02 15.39
N ILE A 4 2.70 22.54 15.05
CA ILE A 4 2.38 22.05 13.71
C ILE A 4 2.38 23.27 12.78
N ARG A 5 3.55 23.65 12.29
CA ARG A 5 3.67 24.59 11.19
C ARG A 5 2.99 23.98 9.98
N LEU A 6 1.88 24.57 9.57
CA LEU A 6 1.16 24.22 8.35
C LEU A 6 2.07 24.44 7.14
N ASP A 7 2.79 23.39 6.74
CA ASP A 7 3.56 23.36 5.52
C ASP A 7 2.64 22.99 4.35
N VAL A 8 2.46 23.95 3.44
CA VAL A 8 1.70 23.74 2.20
C VAL A 8 2.33 22.63 1.35
N GLY A 9 3.66 22.47 1.41
CA GLY A 9 4.38 21.38 0.74
C GLY A 9 3.94 20.01 1.25
N ALA A 10 3.91 19.84 2.57
CA ALA A 10 3.37 18.64 3.21
C ALA A 10 1.92 18.38 2.79
N LEU A 11 1.03 19.37 2.83
CA LEU A 11 -0.38 19.18 2.43
C LEU A 11 -0.52 18.70 0.98
N LEU A 12 0.24 19.31 0.06
CA LEU A 12 0.26 18.91 -1.35
C LEU A 12 0.80 17.49 -1.53
N SER A 13 1.82 17.10 -0.76
CA SER A 13 2.35 15.73 -0.75
C SER A 13 1.28 14.71 -0.31
N HIS A 14 0.57 14.98 0.78
CA HIS A 14 -0.53 14.13 1.26
C HIS A 14 -1.66 14.00 0.22
N ARG A 15 -2.04 15.10 -0.44
CA ARG A 15 -3.04 15.06 -1.52
C ARG A 15 -2.58 14.18 -2.69
N ARG A 16 -1.32 14.31 -3.11
CA ARG A 16 -0.75 13.49 -4.19
C ARG A 16 -0.73 12.01 -3.80
N PHE A 17 -0.42 11.70 -2.54
CA PHE A 17 -0.46 10.34 -2.02
C PHE A 17 -1.87 9.74 -2.07
N CYS A 18 -2.89 10.44 -1.56
CA CYS A 18 -4.27 9.97 -1.62
C CYS A 18 -4.73 9.75 -3.08
N ASN A 19 -4.38 10.66 -3.99
CA ASN A 19 -4.65 10.49 -5.42
C ASN A 19 -3.95 9.25 -6.01
N LYS A 20 -2.71 8.96 -5.59
CA LYS A 20 -1.97 7.78 -6.05
C LYS A 20 -2.63 6.49 -5.56
N ILE A 21 -3.10 6.43 -4.30
CA ILE A 21 -3.89 5.29 -3.80
C ILE A 21 -5.16 5.12 -4.63
N TRP A 22 -5.92 6.19 -4.83
CA TRP A 22 -7.17 6.12 -5.59
C TRP A 22 -6.96 5.61 -7.02
N ASN A 23 -5.93 6.11 -7.71
CA ASN A 23 -5.60 5.64 -9.06
C ASN A 23 -5.12 4.18 -9.08
N ALA A 24 -4.32 3.77 -8.10
CA ALA A 24 -3.89 2.37 -7.96
C ALA A 24 -5.08 1.43 -7.75
N LEU A 25 -6.02 1.80 -6.86
CA LEU A 25 -7.23 1.01 -6.61
C LEU A 25 -8.10 0.89 -7.86
N LYS A 26 -8.36 2.00 -8.57
CA LYS A 26 -9.10 1.96 -9.84
C LYS A 26 -8.45 1.03 -10.87
N PHE A 27 -7.12 1.07 -10.98
CA PHE A 27 -6.39 0.19 -11.89
C PHE A 27 -6.56 -1.28 -11.52
N VAL A 28 -6.41 -1.62 -10.24
CA VAL A 28 -6.60 -2.99 -9.75
C VAL A 28 -8.04 -3.46 -9.97
N LEU A 29 -9.04 -2.66 -9.60
CA LEU A 29 -10.45 -2.99 -9.80
C LEU A 29 -10.79 -3.18 -11.28
N ALA A 30 -10.24 -2.35 -12.16
CA ALA A 30 -10.41 -2.52 -13.60
C ALA A 30 -9.79 -3.82 -14.12
N ALA A 31 -8.63 -4.22 -13.59
CA ALA A 31 -7.95 -5.45 -13.96
C ALA A 31 -8.66 -6.72 -13.45
N LEU A 32 -9.33 -6.63 -12.29
CA LEU A 32 -10.13 -7.73 -11.73
C LEU A 32 -11.44 -7.95 -12.51
N GLY A 33 -11.99 -6.88 -13.09
CA GLY A 33 -13.23 -6.93 -13.86
C GLY A 33 -14.50 -6.88 -13.00
N PRO A 34 -15.68 -6.64 -13.62
CA PRO A 34 -16.93 -6.35 -12.92
C PRO A 34 -17.56 -7.55 -12.20
N HIS A 35 -17.10 -8.76 -12.49
CA HIS A 35 -17.63 -10.02 -11.93
C HIS A 35 -16.62 -10.74 -11.03
N PHE A 36 -15.56 -10.03 -10.60
CA PHE A 36 -14.59 -10.61 -9.69
C PHE A 36 -15.24 -10.97 -8.36
N VAL A 37 -15.13 -12.24 -7.97
CA VAL A 37 -15.51 -12.73 -6.65
C VAL A 37 -14.23 -13.21 -5.97
N PRO A 38 -13.83 -12.61 -4.83
CA PRO A 38 -12.65 -13.04 -4.10
C PRO A 38 -12.86 -14.47 -3.58
N GLN A 39 -11.83 -15.30 -3.74
CA GLN A 39 -11.79 -16.61 -3.12
C GLN A 39 -11.60 -16.49 -1.60
N PRO A 40 -12.03 -17.49 -0.81
CA PRO A 40 -11.72 -17.55 0.61
C PRO A 40 -10.20 -17.42 0.84
N PRO A 41 -9.74 -16.70 1.88
CA PRO A 41 -8.31 -16.56 2.18
C PRO A 41 -7.60 -17.91 2.35
N GLU A 42 -8.30 -18.91 2.89
CA GLU A 42 -7.84 -20.29 3.09
C GLU A 42 -7.50 -20.99 1.77
N GLU A 43 -8.16 -20.61 0.69
CA GLU A 43 -7.96 -21.13 -0.67
C GLU A 43 -7.06 -20.20 -1.51
N THR A 44 -6.70 -19.03 -0.98
CA THR A 44 -5.94 -18.00 -1.69
C THR A 44 -4.46 -18.11 -1.34
N ALA A 45 -3.70 -18.84 -2.16
CA ALA A 45 -2.25 -18.92 -2.07
C ALA A 45 -1.58 -18.10 -3.18
N PRO A 46 -0.54 -17.31 -2.87
CA PRO A 46 0.20 -16.56 -3.89
C PRO A 46 0.96 -17.49 -4.83
N GLN A 47 0.53 -17.53 -6.08
CA GLN A 47 1.05 -18.43 -7.12
C GLN A 47 2.34 -17.86 -7.72
N HIS A 48 2.38 -16.55 -7.96
CA HIS A 48 3.53 -15.91 -8.60
C HIS A 48 4.58 -15.43 -7.57
N PRO A 49 5.90 -15.51 -7.87
CA PRO A 49 6.94 -14.97 -6.99
C PRO A 49 6.72 -13.49 -6.61
N MET A 50 6.19 -12.69 -7.54
CA MET A 50 5.88 -11.28 -7.31
C MET A 50 4.74 -11.08 -6.29
N GLU A 51 3.74 -11.97 -6.28
CA GLU A 51 2.65 -11.96 -5.28
C GLU A 51 3.20 -12.28 -3.89
N ARG A 52 4.03 -13.32 -3.78
CA ARG A 52 4.72 -13.65 -2.51
C ARG A 52 5.58 -12.49 -2.02
N TRP A 53 6.31 -11.86 -2.93
CA TRP A 53 7.15 -10.72 -2.60
C TRP A 53 6.32 -9.53 -2.09
N VAL A 54 5.26 -9.12 -2.78
CA VAL A 54 4.45 -7.96 -2.35
C VAL A 54 3.75 -8.24 -1.02
N LEU A 55 3.26 -9.46 -0.80
CA LEU A 55 2.66 -9.86 0.47
C LEU A 55 3.68 -9.85 1.61
N SER A 56 4.93 -10.28 1.37
CA SER A 56 5.99 -10.17 2.38
C SER A 56 6.29 -8.71 2.76
N ARG A 57 6.26 -7.79 1.78
CA ARG A 57 6.44 -6.34 2.02
C ARG A 57 5.27 -5.75 2.78
N LEU A 58 4.05 -6.20 2.48
CA LEU A 58 2.86 -5.81 3.22
C LEU A 58 2.94 -6.28 4.67
N ALA A 59 3.30 -7.54 4.92
CA ALA A 59 3.46 -8.08 6.27
C ALA A 59 4.55 -7.32 7.06
N GLN A 60 5.68 -7.01 6.42
CA GLN A 60 6.74 -6.19 7.02
C GLN A 60 6.23 -4.80 7.41
N ALA A 61 5.49 -4.13 6.52
CA ALA A 61 4.95 -2.81 6.76
C ALA A 61 3.88 -2.81 7.86
N ALA A 62 3.03 -3.84 7.90
CA ALA A 62 2.04 -4.03 8.96
C ALA A 62 2.70 -4.19 10.33
N GLY A 63 3.71 -5.06 10.44
CA GLY A 63 4.45 -5.25 11.70
C GLY A 63 5.24 -4.02 12.14
N GLU A 64 5.78 -3.22 11.21
CA GLU A 64 6.39 -1.93 11.56
C GLU A 64 5.35 -0.91 12.01
N CYS A 65 4.20 -0.84 11.32
CA CYS A 65 3.09 0.03 11.71
C CYS A 65 2.61 -0.29 13.13
N GLU A 66 2.41 -1.57 13.44
CA GLU A 66 2.00 -2.05 14.76
C GLU A 66 3.00 -1.64 15.84
N ARG A 67 4.29 -1.96 15.68
CA ARG A 67 5.34 -1.56 16.64
C ARG A 67 5.39 -0.04 16.88
N ARG A 68 5.26 0.76 15.82
CA ARG A 68 5.28 2.23 15.93
C ARG A 68 4.04 2.75 16.64
N MET A 69 2.88 2.16 16.38
CA MET A 69 1.63 2.50 17.06
C MET A 69 1.69 2.17 18.56
N GLU A 70 2.25 1.01 18.92
CA GLU A 70 2.50 0.64 20.33
C GLU A 70 3.44 1.61 21.04
N ALA A 71 4.46 2.11 20.33
CA ALA A 71 5.38 3.12 20.82
C ALA A 71 4.81 4.57 20.82
N LEU A 72 3.54 4.76 20.42
CA LEU A 72 2.89 6.07 20.21
C LEU A 72 3.59 6.96 19.16
N GLU A 73 4.38 6.35 18.27
CA GLU A 73 5.09 7.02 17.17
C GLU A 73 4.23 7.05 15.89
N VAL A 74 3.10 7.76 15.94
CA VAL A 74 2.10 7.81 14.84
C VAL A 74 2.71 8.23 13.51
N HIS A 75 3.65 9.19 13.50
CA HIS A 75 4.34 9.61 12.28
C HIS A 75 5.16 8.48 11.64
N GLY A 76 5.80 7.64 12.45
CA GLY A 76 6.54 6.47 11.99
C GLY A 76 5.61 5.40 11.40
N ALA A 77 4.46 5.17 12.03
CA ALA A 77 3.45 4.25 11.53
C ALA A 77 2.92 4.67 10.14
N VAL A 78 2.59 5.97 9.99
CA VAL A 78 2.16 6.52 8.70
C VAL A 78 3.26 6.39 7.64
N ALA A 79 4.52 6.68 8.00
CA ALA A 79 5.65 6.56 7.08
C ALA A 79 5.85 5.11 6.59
N ALA A 80 5.67 4.11 7.45
CA ALA A 80 5.75 2.70 7.07
C ALA A 80 4.68 2.31 6.03
N VAL A 81 3.43 2.74 6.25
CA VAL A 81 2.31 2.50 5.32
C VAL A 81 2.54 3.22 3.99
N GLN A 82 2.95 4.49 4.03
CA GLN A 82 3.26 5.27 2.83
C GLN A 82 4.40 4.65 2.03
N HIS A 83 5.45 4.17 2.71
CA HIS A 83 6.58 3.50 2.06
C HIS A 83 6.14 2.24 1.31
N PHE A 84 5.31 1.38 1.92
CA PHE A 84 4.77 0.21 1.24
C PHE A 84 4.01 0.60 -0.02
N TRP A 85 3.04 1.51 0.09
CA TRP A 85 2.20 1.92 -1.03
C TRP A 85 3.01 2.49 -2.20
N LEU A 86 3.94 3.41 -1.90
CA LEU A 86 4.71 4.06 -2.94
C LEU A 86 5.76 3.11 -3.53
N ARG A 87 6.64 2.57 -2.68
CA ARG A 87 7.88 1.92 -3.12
C ARG A 87 7.74 0.44 -3.44
N SER A 88 6.78 -0.24 -2.80
CA SER A 88 6.57 -1.67 -3.02
C SER A 88 5.39 -1.92 -3.96
N PHE A 89 4.22 -1.37 -3.62
CA PHE A 89 3.00 -1.65 -4.37
C PHE A 89 2.96 -0.92 -5.72
N CYS A 90 3.00 0.41 -5.72
CA CYS A 90 2.83 1.17 -6.95
C CYS A 90 4.04 1.10 -7.88
N ASP A 91 5.26 1.29 -7.37
CA ASP A 91 6.45 1.40 -8.21
C ASP A 91 6.98 0.05 -8.73
N VAL A 92 6.75 -1.04 -7.98
CA VAL A 92 7.26 -2.38 -8.34
C VAL A 92 6.13 -3.33 -8.69
N TYR A 93 5.18 -3.56 -7.79
CA TYR A 93 4.14 -4.58 -8.00
C TYR A 93 3.22 -4.24 -9.18
N LEU A 94 2.66 -3.03 -9.25
CA LEU A 94 1.75 -2.66 -10.35
C LEU A 94 2.45 -2.60 -11.72
N VAL A 95 3.76 -2.40 -11.76
CA VAL A 95 4.55 -2.35 -13.01
C VAL A 95 5.02 -3.75 -13.43
N GLY A 96 5.42 -4.57 -12.46
CA GLY A 96 5.99 -5.91 -12.68
C GLY A 96 4.99 -7.06 -12.54
N ALA A 97 3.74 -6.80 -12.15
CA ALA A 97 2.72 -7.83 -12.07
C ALA A 97 2.40 -8.36 -13.49
N PRO A 98 2.37 -9.70 -13.67
CA PRO A 98 1.90 -10.28 -14.92
C PRO A 98 0.47 -9.79 -15.16
N ARG A 99 0.20 -9.27 -16.37
CA ARG A 99 -1.16 -8.87 -16.74
C ARG A 99 -2.01 -10.14 -16.82
N PRO A 100 -3.22 -10.14 -16.27
CA PRO A 100 -4.16 -11.21 -16.54
C PRO A 100 -4.41 -11.24 -18.06
N SER A 101 -4.15 -12.39 -18.67
CA SER A 101 -4.42 -12.70 -20.09
C SER A 101 -5.90 -12.89 -20.34
#